data_AF-W1YAL0-F1
#
_entry.id   AF-W1YAL0-F1
#
_cell.length_a   1.000
_cell.length_b   1.000
_cell.length_c   1.000
_cell.angle_alpha   90.00
_cell.angle_beta   90.00
_cell.angle_gamma   90.00
#
_symmetry.space_group_name_H-M   'P 1'
#
loop_
_entity.id
_entity.type
_entity.pdbx_description
1 polymer ?
#
loop_
_entity_poly.entity_id
_entity_poly.type
_entity_poly.pdbx_seq_one_letter_code
_entity_poly.pdbx_strand_id
1 'polypeptide(L)'
;VPEGCEAVVMQEQTEQTDNGVRFTAEVRSGQNIRRRGEDISAGAVVFPAGTRLTSAELPVIASLGIAEVPVIRKVRVALFSTGDELQLP
;
A
#
# COMPACT_ATOMS: atom_id res chain seq x y z
N VAL A 1 -4.97 16.73 -7.48
CA VAL A 1 -6.00 17.80 -7.58
C VAL A 1 -5.51 18.87 -8.54
N PRO A 2 -6.39 19.66 -9.20
CA PRO A 2 -5.96 20.80 -10.02
C PRO A 2 -5.14 21.82 -9.22
N GLU A 3 -4.30 22.58 -9.89
CA GLU A 3 -3.54 23.67 -9.23
C GLU A 3 -4.51 24.71 -8.64
N GLY A 4 -4.23 25.15 -7.41
CA GLY A 4 -5.10 26.03 -6.64
C GLY A 4 -6.30 25.36 -5.95
N CYS A 5 -6.49 24.04 -6.06
CA CYS A 5 -7.58 23.35 -5.38
C CYS A 5 -7.40 23.33 -3.84
N GLU A 6 -8.41 23.82 -3.12
CA GLU A 6 -8.39 23.94 -1.65
C GLU A 6 -9.21 22.85 -0.95
N ALA A 7 -10.17 22.21 -1.64
CA ALA A 7 -11.06 21.18 -1.10
C ALA A 7 -11.64 20.29 -2.20
N VAL A 8 -12.02 19.06 -1.85
CA VAL A 8 -12.84 18.16 -2.69
C VAL A 8 -14.15 17.85 -1.95
N VAL A 9 -15.29 18.00 -2.62
CA VAL A 9 -16.62 17.72 -2.05
C VAL A 9 -17.13 16.39 -2.60
N MET A 10 -17.63 15.51 -1.73
CA MET A 10 -18.27 14.26 -2.13
C MET A 10 -19.57 14.56 -2.89
N GLN A 11 -19.90 13.77 -3.93
CA GLN A 11 -21.08 14.01 -4.77
C GLN A 11 -22.38 14.02 -3.95
N GLU A 12 -22.43 13.20 -2.90
CA GLU A 12 -23.55 13.07 -1.96
C GLU A 12 -23.85 14.38 -1.21
N GLN A 13 -22.91 15.31 -1.14
CA GLN A 13 -23.06 16.65 -0.55
C GLN A 13 -23.22 17.74 -1.61
N THR A 14 -23.67 17.34 -2.80
CA THR A 14 -23.91 18.24 -3.92
C THR A 14 -25.26 17.96 -4.59
N GLU A 15 -25.83 19.00 -5.17
CA GLU A 15 -27.00 18.92 -6.04
C GLU A 15 -26.59 19.37 -7.44
N GLN A 16 -26.83 18.51 -8.43
CA GLN A 16 -26.70 18.92 -9.83
C GLN A 16 -27.90 19.79 -10.20
N THR A 17 -27.63 20.90 -10.86
CA THR A 17 -28.61 21.86 -11.38
C THR A 17 -28.36 22.07 -12.87
N ASP A 18 -29.32 22.64 -13.58
CA ASP A 18 -29.19 22.91 -15.02
C ASP A 18 -28.00 23.82 -15.36
N ASN A 19 -27.56 24.66 -14.41
CA ASN A 19 -26.50 25.65 -14.61
C ASN A 19 -25.18 25.30 -13.90
N GLY A 20 -25.08 24.13 -13.27
CA GLY A 20 -23.88 23.72 -12.53
C GLY A 20 -24.17 22.90 -11.28
N VAL A 21 -23.23 22.92 -10.33
CA VAL A 21 -23.30 22.11 -9.10
C VAL A 21 -23.44 23.04 -7.88
N ARG A 22 -24.43 22.75 -7.03
CA ARG A 22 -24.62 23.42 -5.73
C ARG A 22 -24.01 22.56 -4.63
N PHE A 23 -23.22 23.15 -3.75
CA PHE A 23 -22.75 22.51 -2.53
C PHE A 23 -23.78 22.67 -1.40
N THR A 24 -24.15 21.59 -0.72
CA THR A 24 -25.20 21.58 0.30
C THR A 24 -24.69 21.53 1.74
N ALA A 25 -23.37 21.44 1.93
CA ALA A 25 -22.70 21.40 3.23
C ALA A 25 -21.52 22.38 3.29
N GLU A 26 -21.07 22.70 4.51
CA GLU A 26 -19.87 23.50 4.74
C GLU A 26 -18.64 22.79 4.17
N VAL A 27 -17.78 23.55 3.47
CA VAL A 27 -16.54 23.06 2.86
C VAL A 27 -15.36 23.54 3.68
N ARG A 28 -14.62 22.60 4.30
CA ARG A 28 -13.42 22.91 5.09
C ARG A 28 -12.17 22.90 4.21
N SER A 29 -11.23 23.79 4.51
CA SER A 29 -9.93 23.79 3.82
C SER A 29 -9.23 22.43 3.99
N GLY A 30 -8.75 21.88 2.88
CA GLY A 30 -8.06 20.60 2.80
C GLY A 30 -8.96 19.36 2.82
N GLN A 31 -10.29 19.50 2.94
CA GLN A 31 -11.17 18.34 3.05
C GLN A 31 -11.04 17.42 1.84
N ASN A 32 -11.00 16.10 2.11
CA ASN A 32 -10.90 15.04 1.10
C ASN A 32 -9.70 15.16 0.13
N ILE A 33 -8.68 15.95 0.47
CA ILE A 33 -7.43 16.02 -0.28
C ILE A 33 -6.40 15.13 0.42
N ARG A 34 -6.08 14.01 -0.22
CA ARG A 34 -4.89 13.21 0.12
C ARG A 34 -3.63 13.96 -0.33
N ARG A 35 -2.75 14.29 0.61
CA ARG A 35 -1.52 15.06 0.38
C ARG A 35 -0.40 14.15 -0.14
N ARG A 36 0.52 14.73 -0.91
CA ARG A 36 1.69 14.02 -1.40
C ARG A 36 2.51 13.51 -0.21
N GLY A 37 2.74 12.20 -0.17
CA GLY A 37 3.58 11.55 0.84
C GLY A 37 2.96 11.45 2.23
N GLU A 38 1.64 11.62 2.36
CA GLU A 38 0.95 11.54 3.66
C GLU A 38 1.01 10.14 4.30
N ASP A 39 0.99 9.08 3.49
CA ASP A 39 1.12 7.70 3.96
C ASP A 39 2.59 7.30 4.09
N ILE A 40 3.38 7.53 3.03
CA ILE A 40 4.80 7.19 2.96
C ILE A 40 5.55 8.35 2.31
N SER A 41 6.47 8.94 3.05
CA SER A 41 7.36 9.99 2.55
C SER A 41 8.57 9.41 1.81
N ALA A 42 9.01 10.10 0.77
CA ALA A 42 10.20 9.70 0.01
C ALA A 42 11.44 9.65 0.93
N GLY A 43 12.25 8.59 0.80
CA GLY A 43 13.44 8.36 1.61
C GLY A 43 13.18 7.72 2.99
N ALA A 44 11.92 7.53 3.39
CA ALA A 44 11.60 6.77 4.59
C ALA A 44 11.87 5.27 4.39
N VAL A 45 12.29 4.60 5.47
CA VAL A 45 12.37 3.13 5.49
C VAL A 45 10.95 2.58 5.67
N VAL A 46 10.42 1.95 4.61
CA VAL A 46 9.07 1.35 4.63
C VAL A 46 9.06 0.01 5.36
N PHE A 47 10.03 -0.85 5.06
CA PHE A 47 10.24 -2.13 5.74
C PHE A 47 11.72 -2.28 6.09
N PRO A 48 12.07 -2.62 7.34
CA PRO A 48 13.46 -2.87 7.73
C PRO A 48 13.97 -4.19 7.15
N ALA A 49 15.30 -4.32 7.05
CA ALA A 49 15.93 -5.60 6.72
C ALA A 49 15.56 -6.67 7.75
N GLY A 50 15.29 -7.89 7.28
CA GLY A 50 14.79 -8.99 8.12
C GLY A 50 13.27 -9.10 8.18
N THR A 51 12.52 -8.14 7.61
CA THR A 51 11.07 -8.27 7.41
C THR A 51 10.76 -9.51 6.57
N ARG A 52 9.94 -10.41 7.09
CA ARG A 52 9.44 -11.55 6.33
C ARG A 52 8.34 -11.06 5.38
N LEU A 53 8.61 -11.09 4.08
CA LEU A 53 7.67 -10.60 3.07
C LEU A 53 6.50 -11.57 2.88
N THR A 54 5.28 -11.04 2.98
CA THR A 54 4.01 -11.74 2.76
C THR A 54 3.13 -10.96 1.78
N SER A 55 1.87 -11.37 1.63
CA SER A 55 0.87 -10.63 0.85
C SER A 55 0.56 -9.23 1.43
N ALA A 56 0.94 -8.93 2.67
CA ALA A 56 0.78 -7.60 3.24
C ALA A 56 1.85 -6.62 2.73
N GLU A 57 3.12 -7.04 2.68
CA GLU A 57 4.24 -6.15 2.34
C GLU A 57 4.49 -6.03 0.84
N LEU A 58 4.34 -7.14 0.11
CA LEU A 58 4.69 -7.18 -1.33
C LEU A 58 3.91 -6.16 -2.18
N PRO A 59 2.59 -5.95 -2.00
CA PRO A 59 1.86 -4.95 -2.76
C PRO A 59 2.29 -3.51 -2.44
N VAL A 60 2.72 -3.24 -1.20
CA VAL A 60 3.24 -1.92 -0.80
C VAL A 60 4.58 -1.66 -1.47
N ILE A 61 5.46 -2.66 -1.57
CA ILE A 61 6.72 -2.52 -2.33
C ILE A 61 6.44 -2.22 -3.80
N ALA A 62 5.49 -2.95 -4.40
CA ALA A 62 5.10 -2.74 -5.78
C ALA A 62 4.47 -1.35 -6.03
N SER A 63 3.67 -0.83 -5.09
CA SER A 63 3.07 0.51 -5.22
C SER A 63 4.09 1.65 -5.21
N LEU A 64 5.29 1.40 -4.66
CA LEU A 64 6.43 2.31 -4.72
C LEU A 64 7.21 2.21 -6.05
N GLY A 65 6.77 1.36 -6.98
CA GLY A 65 7.41 1.16 -8.29
C GLY A 65 8.66 0.27 -8.25
N ILE A 66 8.84 -0.53 -7.20
CA ILE A 66 10.00 -1.41 -7.03
C ILE A 66 9.63 -2.82 -7.52
N ALA A 67 10.32 -3.31 -8.55
CA ALA A 67 10.04 -4.62 -9.16
C ALA A 67 10.72 -5.80 -8.44
N GLU A 68 11.91 -5.58 -7.91
CA GLU A 68 12.74 -6.62 -7.28
C GLU A 68 13.37 -6.10 -5.99
N VAL A 69 13.56 -7.00 -5.03
CA VAL A 69 14.19 -6.67 -3.74
C VAL A 69 15.25 -7.69 -3.37
N PRO A 70 16.37 -7.25 -2.76
CA PRO A 70 17.36 -8.17 -2.23
C PRO A 70 16.77 -8.95 -1.05
N VAL A 71 16.94 -10.27 -1.07
CA VAL A 71 16.50 -11.18 0.00
C VAL A 71 17.61 -12.12 0.41
N ILE A 72 17.52 -12.62 1.64
CA ILE A 72 18.42 -13.68 2.11
C ILE A 72 18.05 -14.98 1.38
N ARG A 73 19.06 -15.71 0.89
CA ARG A 73 18.85 -17.05 0.31
C ARG A 73 18.14 -17.97 1.30
N LYS A 74 17.40 -18.97 0.80
CA LYS A 74 16.80 -20.01 1.65
C LYS A 74 17.89 -20.75 2.45
N VAL A 75 17.55 -21.15 3.68
CA VAL A 75 18.38 -22.03 4.51
C VAL A 75 18.44 -23.41 3.83
N ARG A 76 19.62 -24.03 3.83
CA ARG A 76 19.85 -25.36 3.26
C ARG A 76 20.00 -26.34 4.41
N VAL A 77 19.16 -27.37 4.44
CA VAL A 77 19.16 -28.40 5.49
C VAL A 77 19.25 -29.76 4.84
N ALA A 78 20.25 -30.55 5.23
CA ALA A 78 20.35 -31.96 4.84
C ALA A 78 19.57 -32.83 5.83
N LEU A 79 18.83 -33.81 5.33
CA LEU A 79 18.00 -34.70 6.13
C LEU A 79 18.13 -36.13 5.60
N PHE A 80 18.38 -37.07 6.50
CA PHE A 80 18.38 -38.51 6.20
C PHE A 80 17.85 -39.27 7.40
N SER A 81 17.28 -40.44 7.13
CA SER A 81 16.79 -41.38 8.15
C SER A 81 17.50 -42.72 7.95
N THR A 82 17.68 -43.48 9.02
CA THR A 82 18.33 -44.81 9.01
C THR A 82 17.60 -45.73 9.98
N GLY A 83 17.41 -46.99 9.61
CA GLY A 83 16.63 -47.98 10.35
C GLY A 83 16.03 -48.99 9.38
N ASP A 84 16.18 -50.28 9.67
CA ASP A 84 15.74 -51.37 8.78
C ASP A 84 14.21 -51.51 8.74
N GLU A 85 13.53 -50.95 9.75
CA GLU A 85 12.08 -50.83 9.86
C GLU A 85 11.48 -49.71 8.99
N LEU A 86 12.32 -48.84 8.43
CA LEU A 86 11.87 -47.72 7.62
C LEU A 86 11.49 -48.20 6.22
N GLN A 87 10.21 -48.12 5.91
CA GLN A 87 9.67 -48.35 4.57
C GLN A 87 9.23 -47.01 3.97
N LEU A 88 9.41 -46.82 2.65
CA LEU A 88 8.78 -45.70 1.95
C LEU A 88 7.25 -45.84 1.98
N PRO A 89 6.49 -44.72 2.00
CA PRO A 89 5.04 -44.74 1.87
C PRO A 89 4.57 -45.44 0.59
#